data_AF-A0A5J5HSV8-F1
#
_entry.id   AF-A0A5J5HSV8-F1
#
_cell.length_a   1.000
_cell.length_b   1.000
_cell.length_c   1.000
_cell.angle_alpha   90.00
_cell.angle_beta   90.00
_cell.angle_gamma   90.00
#
_symmetry.space_group_name_H-M   'P 1'
#
loop_
_entity.id
_entity.type
_entity.pdbx_description
1 polymer ?
#
loop_
_entity_poly.entity_id
_entity_poly.type
_entity_poly.pdbx_seq_one_letter_code
_entity_poly.pdbx_strand_id
1 'polypeptide(L)'
;MQIYFSPEVITPEFQVLNVLDSTEKAVGNVAFLFDEKKLYVYGILEEETVGADFKDLVTPYIKGLSKAKPDLDILSCLYVGCKQIKLNEEKEKEK
;
A
#
# COMPACT_ATOMS: atom_id res chain seq x y z
N MET A 1 10.63 4.91 -12.59
CA MET A 1 10.59 3.64 -13.36
C MET A 1 9.14 3.19 -13.34
N GLN A 2 8.53 2.72 -14.43
CA GLN A 2 7.11 2.37 -14.34
C GLN A 2 6.94 1.06 -13.55
N ILE A 3 6.08 1.09 -12.54
CA ILE A 3 5.68 -0.06 -11.76
C ILE A 3 4.16 -0.23 -11.83
N TYR A 4 3.67 -1.44 -11.62
CA TYR A 4 2.24 -1.73 -11.61
C TYR A 4 1.90 -2.85 -10.63
N PHE A 5 0.63 -2.91 -10.24
CA PHE A 5 0.12 -4.00 -9.42
C PHE A 5 -0.22 -5.23 -10.26
N SER A 6 0.23 -6.38 -9.80
CA SER A 6 -0.17 -7.70 -10.29
C SER A 6 -0.87 -8.46 -9.16
N PRO A 7 -2.17 -8.75 -9.28
CA PRO A 7 -2.89 -9.49 -8.24
C PRO A 7 -2.31 -10.87 -8.00
N GLU A 8 -1.99 -11.18 -6.74
CA GLU A 8 -1.60 -12.53 -6.34
C GLU A 8 -2.79 -13.26 -5.71
N VAL A 9 -3.44 -12.62 -4.75
CA VAL A 9 -4.64 -13.16 -4.08
C VAL A 9 -5.62 -12.03 -3.81
N ILE A 10 -6.90 -12.25 -4.13
CA ILE A 10 -7.98 -11.30 -3.84
C ILE A 10 -9.12 -12.07 -3.17
N THR A 11 -9.40 -11.77 -1.91
CA THR A 11 -10.56 -12.27 -1.17
C THR A 11 -11.34 -11.11 -0.55
N PRO A 12 -12.55 -11.36 -0.03
CA PRO A 12 -13.30 -10.35 0.72
C PRO A 12 -12.58 -9.86 1.98
N GLU A 13 -11.74 -10.70 2.60
CA GLU A 13 -11.04 -10.42 3.85
C GLU A 13 -9.67 -9.78 3.62
N PHE A 14 -8.95 -10.17 2.55
CA PHE A 14 -7.64 -9.59 2.25
C PHE A 14 -7.31 -9.60 0.76
N GLN A 15 -6.39 -8.73 0.37
CA GLN A 15 -5.85 -8.64 -0.98
C GLN A 15 -4.33 -8.55 -0.90
N VAL A 16 -3.64 -9.39 -1.67
CA VAL A 16 -2.19 -9.35 -1.85
C VAL A 16 -1.91 -9.04 -3.31
N LEU A 17 -1.19 -7.95 -3.54
CA LEU A 17 -0.78 -7.51 -4.87
C LEU A 17 0.75 -7.45 -4.92
N ASN A 18 1.33 -8.07 -5.93
CA ASN A 18 2.73 -7.90 -6.25
C ASN A 18 2.95 -6.56 -6.95
N VAL A 19 4.10 -5.95 -6.70
CA VAL A 19 4.57 -4.77 -7.39
C VAL A 19 5.62 -5.23 -8.39
N LEU A 20 5.29 -5.13 -9.67
CA LEU A 20 6.19 -5.50 -10.76
C LEU A 20 6.71 -4.23 -11.45
N ASP A 21 7.93 -4.31 -11.97
CA ASP A 21 8.47 -3.30 -12.87
C ASP A 21 8.09 -3.57 -14.34
N SER A 22 8.48 -2.66 -15.23
CA SER A 22 8.28 -2.79 -16.68
C SER A 22 8.94 -4.01 -17.32
N THR A 23 9.79 -4.74 -16.60
CA THR A 23 10.46 -5.97 -17.04
C THR A 23 9.82 -7.24 -16.47
N GLU A 24 8.65 -7.12 -15.83
CA GLU A 24 7.93 -8.20 -15.12
C GLU A 24 8.68 -8.72 -13.88
N LYS A 25 9.70 -8.00 -13.41
CA LYS A 25 10.44 -8.36 -12.22
C LYS A 25 9.68 -7.89 -10.98
N ALA A 26 9.53 -8.78 -10.01
CA ALA A 26 8.99 -8.42 -8.70
C ALA A 26 9.96 -7.51 -7.95
N VAL A 27 9.50 -6.30 -7.64
CA VAL A 27 10.24 -5.28 -6.88
C VAL A 27 9.66 -5.08 -5.48
N GLY A 28 8.52 -5.73 -5.17
CA GLY A 28 7.90 -5.73 -3.85
C GLY A 28 6.49 -6.31 -3.85
N ASN A 29 5.78 -6.11 -2.75
CA ASN A 29 4.37 -6.46 -2.61
C ASN A 29 3.63 -5.47 -1.70
N VAL A 30 2.29 -5.51 -1.78
CA VAL A 30 1.39 -4.82 -0.86
C VAL A 30 0.24 -5.75 -0.49
N ALA A 31 -0.06 -5.80 0.80
CA ALA A 31 -1.17 -6.51 1.38
C ALA A 31 -2.16 -5.51 1.98
N PHE A 32 -3.44 -5.74 1.71
CA PHE A 32 -4.58 -5.03 2.27
C PHE A 32 -5.40 -6.04 3.06
N LEU A 33 -5.58 -5.81 4.35
CA LEU A 33 -6.42 -6.64 5.22
C LEU A 33 -7.61 -5.81 5.67
N PHE A 34 -8.81 -6.33 5.42
CA PHE A 34 -10.08 -5.69 5.75
C PHE A 34 -10.63 -6.30 7.03
N ASP A 35 -10.83 -5.47 8.05
CA ASP A 35 -11.42 -5.88 9.32
C ASP A 35 -12.52 -4.88 9.70
N GLU A 36 -13.80 -5.20 9.46
CA GLU A 36 -14.99 -4.37 9.69
C GLU A 36 -14.84 -2.84 9.49
N LYS A 37 -14.22 -2.16 10.47
CA LYS A 37 -13.98 -0.70 10.52
C LYS A 37 -12.51 -0.28 10.29
N LYS A 38 -11.62 -1.20 9.96
CA LYS A 38 -10.18 -0.98 9.80
C LYS A 38 -9.69 -1.54 8.48
N LEU A 39 -8.80 -0.80 7.85
CA LEU A 39 -8.03 -1.22 6.69
C LEU A 39 -6.55 -1.21 7.08
N TYR A 40 -5.95 -2.39 7.17
CA TYR A 40 -4.52 -2.54 7.38
C TYR A 40 -3.83 -2.61 6.02
N VAL A 41 -2.90 -1.72 5.78
CA VAL A 41 -2.08 -1.68 4.55
C VAL A 41 -0.65 -1.96 4.94
N TYR A 42 -0.10 -3.05 4.42
CA TYR A 42 1.30 -3.42 4.59
C TYR A 42 1.97 -3.50 3.23
N GLY A 43 2.98 -2.67 2.99
CA GLY A 43 3.72 -2.70 1.74
C GLY A 43 5.21 -2.83 1.98
N ILE A 44 5.87 -3.65 1.18
CA ILE A 44 7.33 -3.78 1.18
C ILE A 44 7.83 -3.69 -0.25
N LEU A 45 8.77 -2.78 -0.47
CA LEU A 45 9.45 -2.56 -1.72
C LEU A 45 10.95 -2.72 -1.46
N GLU A 46 11.61 -3.60 -2.23
CA GLU A 46 13.05 -3.84 -2.06
C GLU A 46 13.87 -2.69 -2.67
N GLU A 47 13.40 -2.13 -3.79
CA GLU A 47 14.17 -1.18 -4.58
C GLU A 47 13.81 0.28 -4.23
N GLU A 48 14.79 1.07 -3.76
CA GLU A 48 14.55 2.47 -3.34
C GLU A 48 14.18 3.40 -4.51
N THR A 49 14.67 3.09 -5.71
CA THR A 49 14.53 3.93 -6.91
C THR A 49 13.07 4.12 -7.34
N VAL A 50 12.19 3.19 -6.97
CA VAL A 50 10.76 3.15 -7.32
C VAL A 50 9.85 3.57 -6.17
N GLY A 51 10.40 4.07 -5.05
CA GLY A 51 9.62 4.46 -3.89
C GLY A 51 8.59 5.58 -4.14
N ALA A 52 8.94 6.56 -4.98
CA ALA A 52 8.02 7.65 -5.35
C ALA A 52 6.86 7.12 -6.19
N ASP A 53 7.17 6.33 -7.22
CA ASP A 53 6.17 5.68 -8.08
C ASP A 53 5.24 4.76 -7.26
N PHE A 54 5.76 4.07 -6.25
CA PHE A 54 4.98 3.24 -5.33
C PHE A 54 4.01 4.03 -4.46
N LYS A 55 4.44 5.17 -3.91
CA LYS A 55 3.55 6.05 -3.14
C LYS A 55 2.42 6.58 -4.01
N ASP A 56 2.72 7.00 -5.24
CA ASP A 56 1.74 7.52 -6.19
C ASP A 56 0.75 6.46 -6.68
N LEU A 57 1.14 5.18 -6.62
CA LEU A 57 0.29 4.06 -7.03
C LEU A 57 -0.58 3.53 -5.88
N VAL A 58 -0.04 3.45 -4.66
CA VAL A 58 -0.78 3.00 -3.46
C VAL A 58 -1.80 4.04 -2.98
N THR A 59 -1.46 5.32 -3.01
CA THR A 59 -2.33 6.41 -2.52
C THR A 59 -3.73 6.45 -3.16
N PRO A 60 -3.87 6.47 -4.50
CA PRO A 60 -5.19 6.45 -5.14
C PRO A 60 -5.92 5.13 -4.93
N TYR A 61 -5.20 4.01 -4.77
CA TYR A 61 -5.79 2.71 -4.48
C TYR A 61 -6.48 2.70 -3.11
N ILE A 62 -5.78 3.13 -2.07
CA ILE A 62 -6.35 3.30 -0.71
C ILE A 62 -7.54 4.27 -0.74
N LYS A 63 -7.42 5.38 -1.48
CA LYS A 63 -8.52 6.36 -1.64
C LYS A 63 -9.74 5.75 -2.35
N GLY A 64 -9.53 4.80 -3.25
CA GLY A 64 -10.62 4.02 -3.84
C GLY A 64 -11.31 3.13 -2.81
N LEU A 65 -10.53 2.45 -1.98
CA LEU A 65 -11.05 1.59 -0.90
C LEU A 65 -11.82 2.39 0.15
N SER A 66 -11.33 3.57 0.55
CA SER A 66 -12.02 4.43 1.53
C SER A 66 -13.32 5.02 1.01
N LYS A 67 -13.46 5.25 -0.31
CA LYS A 67 -14.74 5.62 -0.92
C LYS A 67 -15.77 4.50 -0.86
N ALA A 68 -15.33 3.24 -0.97
CA ALA A 68 -16.22 2.09 -0.92
C ALA A 68 -16.74 1.81 0.50
N LYS A 69 -15.95 2.16 1.53
CA LYS A 69 -16.31 2.06 2.94
C LYS A 69 -15.87 3.32 3.70
N PRO A 70 -16.77 4.32 3.85
CA PRO A 70 -16.42 5.65 4.37
C PRO A 70 -16.02 5.67 5.86
N ASP A 71 -16.32 4.62 6.62
CA ASP A 71 -16.02 4.52 8.06
C ASP A 71 -14.76 3.67 8.36
N LEU A 72 -13.86 3.49 7.38
CA LEU A 72 -12.61 2.74 7.57
C LEU A 72 -11.49 3.61 8.18
N ASP A 73 -10.96 3.15 9.31
CA ASP A 73 -9.69 3.62 9.87
C ASP A 73 -8.51 2.98 9.14
N ILE A 74 -7.67 3.78 8.50
CA ILE A 74 -6.59 3.29 7.63
C ILE A 74 -5.28 3.27 8.43
N LEU A 75 -4.79 2.06 8.68
CA LEU A 75 -3.52 1.81 9.34
C LEU A 75 -2.53 1.35 8.29
N SER A 76 -1.56 2.20 7.94
CA SER A 76 -0.59 1.93 6.88
C SER A 76 0.82 1.81 7.40
N CYS A 77 1.53 0.79 6.93
CA CYS A 77 2.96 0.61 7.14
C CYS A 77 3.61 0.23 5.81
N LEU A 78 4.29 1.19 5.18
CA LEU A 78 5.01 0.97 3.94
C LEU A 78 6.51 1.00 4.21
N TYR A 79 7.24 0.08 3.61
CA TYR A 79 8.69 0.03 3.63
C TYR A 79 9.24 0.08 2.22
N VAL A 80 10.29 0.87 2.01
CA VAL A 80 11.02 0.95 0.75
C VAL A 80 12.51 0.89 1.07
N GLY A 81 13.22 -0.13 0.57
CA GLY A 81 14.66 -0.31 0.81
C GLY A 81 15.04 -0.28 2.29
N CYS A 82 14.27 -0.99 3.13
CA CYS A 82 14.41 -1.02 4.59
C CYS A 82 14.09 0.31 5.31
N LYS A 83 13.59 1.34 4.62
CA LYS A 83 13.13 2.60 5.23
C LYS A 83 11.60 2.62 5.31
N GLN A 84 11.07 2.96 6.48
CA GLN A 84 9.64 3.14 6.66
C GLN A 84 9.17 4.46 6.03
N ILE A 85 8.13 4.39 5.20
CA ILE A 85 7.44 5.53 4.63
C ILE A 85 6.09 5.69 5.35
N LYS A 86 5.86 6.87 5.92
CA LYS A 86 4.56 7.22 6.50
C LYS A 86 3.64 7.74 5.38
N LEU A 87 2.50 7.06 5.20
CA LEU A 87 1.45 7.45 4.25
C LEU A 87 0.53 8.53 4.83
N ASN A 88 0.29 8.48 6.14
CA ASN A 88 -0.46 9.49 6.88
C ASN A 88 0.51 10.46 7.58
N GLU A 89 0.51 11.73 7.16
CA GLU A 89 0.99 12.85 7.98
C GLU A 89 -0.12 13.38 8.91
N GLU A 90 -0.97 12.49 9.45
CA GLU A 90 -1.98 12.89 10.41
C GLU A 90 -1.38 13.00 11.82
N LYS A 91 -0.95 14.24 12.12
CA LYS A 91 -1.00 14.90 13.43
C LYS A 91 -0.43 14.08 14.59
N GLU A 92 0.87 14.25 14.83
CA GLU A 92 1.36 14.42 16.20
C GLU A 92 0.65 15.62 16.82
N LYS A 93 -0.53 15.38 17.41
CA LYS A 93 -1.00 16.12 18.57
C LYS A 93 -1.00 15.15 19.74
N GLU A 94 0.20 14.80 20.20
CA GLU A 94 0.37 14.33 21.57
C GLU A 94 0.49 15.55 22.49
N LYS A 95 -0.59 15.72 23.27
CA LYS A 95 -0.71 16.31 24.62
C LYS A 95 -0.02 17.63 24.94
#